data_AF-A0A3D5CET2-F1
#
_entry.id   AF-A0A3D5CET2-F1
#
_cell.length_a   1.000
_cell.length_b   1.000
_cell.length_c   1.000
_cell.angle_alpha   90.00
_cell.angle_beta   90.00
_cell.angle_gamma   90.00
#
_symmetry.space_group_name_H-M   'P 1'
#
loop_
_entity.id
_entity.type
_entity.pdbx_description
1 polymer ?
#
loop_
_entity_poly.entity_id
_entity_poly.type
_entity_poly.pdbx_seq_one_letter_code
_entity_poly.pdbx_strand_id
1 'polypeptide(L)' 'MTESLAAAIARAGSPVQLLRNAQARPTIFPVTAEFSNWRSEQQSWQKTVALLDQSHHMTDLFIRGRDAL' A
#
# COMPACT_ATOMS: atom_id res chain seq x y z
N MET A 1 16.06 -4.47 17.30
CA MET A 1 14.90 -4.54 18.22
C MET A 1 13.76 -3.76 17.60
N THR A 2 12.58 -4.37 17.51
CA THR A 2 11.35 -3.67 17.13
C THR A 2 10.85 -2.86 18.32
N GLU A 3 10.62 -1.56 18.15
CA GLU A 3 9.96 -0.69 19.15
C GLU A 3 8.49 -0.47 18.78
N SER A 4 7.66 -0.04 19.73
CA SER A 4 6.29 0.36 19.43
C SER A 4 6.26 1.71 18.70
N LEU A 5 5.20 2.00 17.93
CA LEU A 5 5.02 3.30 17.29
C LEU A 5 5.08 4.46 18.30
N ALA A 6 4.47 4.27 19.48
CA ALA A 6 4.49 5.26 20.56
C ALA A 6 5.92 5.55 21.05
N ALA A 7 6.73 4.50 21.26
CA ALA A 7 8.14 4.65 21.64
C ALA A 7 8.95 5.34 20.53
N ALA A 8 8.72 5.00 19.26
CA ALA A 8 9.39 5.61 18.13
C ALA A 8 9.08 7.12 18.02
N ILE A 9 7.82 7.52 18.22
CA ILE A 9 7.42 8.93 18.21
C ILE A 9 8.04 9.67 19.39
N ALA A 10 8.01 9.10 20.59
CA ALA A 10 8.62 9.69 21.78
C ALA A 10 10.13 9.89 21.60
N ARG A 11 10.83 8.88 21.06
CA ARG A 11 12.26 8.93 20.75
C ARG A 11 12.59 9.98 19.69
N ALA A 12 11.74 10.14 18.68
CA ALA A 12 11.93 11.12 17.61
C ALA A 12 11.49 12.55 18.00
N GLY A 13 10.73 12.73 19.09
CA GLY A 13 10.20 14.02 19.55
C GLY A 13 9.08 14.61 18.66
N SER A 14 8.83 14.05 17.48
CA SER A 14 7.77 14.48 16.56
C SER A 14 7.44 13.38 15.54
N PRO A 15 6.15 13.11 15.26
CA PRO A 15 5.78 12.18 14.18
C PRO A 15 6.21 12.69 12.80
N VAL A 16 6.30 14.01 12.59
CA VAL A 16 6.77 14.59 11.33
C VAL A 16 8.25 14.30 11.13
N GLN A 17 9.06 14.49 12.18
CA GLN A 17 10.50 14.20 12.12
C GLN A 17 10.75 12.71 11.93
N LEU A 18 9.96 11.85 12.60
CA LEU A 18 10.03 10.41 12.41
C LEU A 18 9.76 10.00 10.95
N LEU A 19 8.63 10.44 10.38
CA LEU A 19 8.20 9.98 9.05
C LEU A 19 9.02 10.57 7.91
N ARG A 20 9.42 11.85 7.98
CA ARG A 20 10.23 12.49 6.93
C ARG A 20 11.65 11.94 6.84
N ASN A 21 12.16 11.35 7.92
CA ASN A 21 13.51 10.77 7.98
C ASN A 21 13.50 9.24 8.07
N ALA A 22 12.33 8.62 7.95
CA ALA A 22 12.20 7.17 7.97
C ALA A 22 12.99 6.56 6.81
N GLN A 23 13.75 5.50 7.08
CA GLN A 23 14.48 4.74 6.06
C GLN A 23 13.55 3.75 5.32
N ALA A 24 12.29 4.15 5.12
CA ALA A 24 11.31 3.35 4.40
C ALA A 24 11.65 3.36 2.90
N ARG A 25 11.55 2.19 2.26
CA ARG A 25 11.66 2.08 0.81
C ARG A 25 10.39 2.64 0.16
N PRO A 26 10.44 3.09 -1.10
CA PRO A 26 9.25 3.47 -1.83
C PRO A 26 8.18 2.38 -1.77
N THR A 27 6.92 2.77 -1.58
CA THR A 27 5.79 1.86 -1.73
C THR A 27 5.72 1.40 -3.18
N ILE A 28 5.80 0.09 -3.39
CA ILE A 28 5.70 -0.52 -4.72
C ILE A 28 4.41 -1.31 -4.83
N PHE A 29 3.84 -1.34 -6.04
CA PHE A 29 2.82 -2.31 -6.40
C PHE A 29 3.54 -3.56 -6.92
N PRO A 30 3.48 -4.71 -6.23
CA PRO A 30 4.27 -5.89 -6.56
C PRO A 30 3.61 -6.72 -7.68
N VAL A 31 3.39 -6.09 -8.83
CA VAL A 31 2.80 -6.68 -10.03
C VAL A 31 3.61 -6.30 -11.27
N THR A 32 3.31 -6.93 -12.42
CA THR A 32 3.87 -6.50 -13.70
C THR A 32 3.53 -5.03 -13.96
N ALA A 33 4.55 -4.19 -14.18
CA ALA A 33 4.38 -2.75 -14.28
C ALA A 33 3.55 -2.32 -15.52
N GLU A 34 3.74 -3.00 -16.65
CA GLU A 34 3.03 -2.75 -17.92
C GLU A 34 2.88 -4.08 -18.67
N PHE A 35 1.70 -4.35 -19.24
CA PHE A 35 1.48 -5.47 -20.16
C PHE A 35 1.63 -5.02 -21.63
N SER A 36 1.28 -3.78 -21.92
CA SER A 36 1.43 -3.13 -23.23
C SER A 36 2.15 -1.79 -23.10
N ASN A 37 1.52 -0.80 -22.46
CA ASN A 37 2.11 0.42 -21.89
C ASN A 37 1.04 1.14 -21.05
N TRP A 38 1.48 1.90 -20.04
CA TRP A 38 0.58 2.54 -19.08
C TRP A 38 -0.43 3.50 -19.71
N ARG A 39 -0.08 4.18 -20.84
CA ARG A 39 -0.99 5.13 -21.51
C ARG A 39 -2.15 4.39 -22.17
N SER A 40 -1.86 3.31 -22.89
CA SER A 40 -2.88 2.48 -23.51
C SER A 40 -3.74 1.76 -22.48
N GLU A 41 -3.15 1.30 -21.38
CA GLU A 41 -3.86 0.65 -20.26
C GLU A 41 -4.77 1.63 -19.51
N GLN A 42 -4.35 2.89 -19.29
CA GLN A 42 -5.25 3.92 -18.77
C GLN A 42 -6.37 4.26 -19.76
N GLN A 43 -6.07 4.32 -21.07
CA GLN A 43 -7.11 4.59 -22.06
C GLN A 43 -8.17 3.48 -22.12
N SER A 44 -7.80 2.21 -21.90
CA SER A 44 -8.74 1.10 -21.98
C SER A 44 -9.79 1.13 -20.87
N TRP A 45 -9.45 1.54 -19.64
CA TRP A 45 -10.46 1.67 -18.58
C TRP A 45 -11.52 2.74 -18.91
N GLN A 46 -11.19 3.71 -19.78
CA GLN A 46 -12.07 4.84 -20.09
C GLN A 46 -12.90 4.56 -21.34
N LYS A 47 -12.29 3.94 -22.34
CA LYS A 47 -12.87 3.81 -23.69
C LYS A 47 -13.37 2.39 -23.99
N THR A 48 -12.89 1.39 -23.26
CA THR A 48 -13.24 -0.03 -23.48
C THR A 48 -13.40 -0.76 -22.14
N VAL A 49 -12.48 -1.68 -21.82
CA VAL A 49 -12.43 -2.49 -20.59
C VAL A 49 -10.98 -2.66 -20.18
N ALA A 50 -10.74 -2.67 -18.87
CA ALA A 50 -9.47 -3.06 -18.27
C ALA A 50 -9.70 -4.15 -17.21
N LEU A 51 -8.76 -5.10 -17.12
CA LEU A 51 -8.67 -6.03 -16.00
C LEU A 51 -7.66 -5.47 -15.00
N LEU A 52 -8.10 -5.20 -13.77
CA LEU A 52 -7.24 -4.71 -12.70
C LEU A 52 -6.85 -5.88 -11.79
N ASP A 53 -5.57 -6.28 -11.83
CA ASP A 53 -5.04 -7.28 -10.90
C ASP A 53 -4.81 -6.65 -9.52
N GLN A 54 -5.72 -6.96 -8.59
CA GLN A 54 -5.67 -6.46 -7.22
C GLN A 54 -5.11 -7.48 -6.22
N SER A 55 -4.59 -8.60 -6.69
CA SER A 55 -4.30 -9.78 -5.85
C SER A 55 -3.09 -9.61 -4.92
N HIS A 56 -2.28 -8.57 -5.10
CA HIS A 56 -0.94 -8.50 -4.51
C HIS A 56 -0.62 -7.24 -3.69
N HIS A 57 -1.47 -6.20 -3.74
CA HIS A 57 -1.13 -4.88 -3.18
C HIS A 57 -1.99 -4.49 -1.96
N MET A 58 -2.94 -5.32 -1.56
CA MET A 58 -3.78 -5.13 -0.38
C MET A 58 -3.45 -6.16 0.70
N THR A 59 -3.72 -5.80 1.95
CA THR A 59 -3.71 -6.75 3.06
C THR A 59 -5.12 -7.29 3.27
N ASP A 60 -5.27 -8.60 3.19
CA ASP A 60 -6.55 -9.26 3.45
C ASP A 60 -6.74 -9.51 4.95
N LEU A 61 -7.90 -9.10 5.46
CA LEU A 61 -8.34 -9.39 6.82
C LEU A 61 -9.56 -10.31 6.80
N PHE A 62 -9.40 -11.54 7.28
CA PHE A 62 -10.47 -12.53 7.35
C PHE A 62 -11.12 -12.53 8.74
N ILE A 63 -12.25 -11.84 8.88
CA ILE A 63 -13.01 -11.75 10.15
C ILE A 63 -14.11 -12.83 10.17
N ARG A 64 -14.24 -13.55 11.29
CA ARG A 64 -15.27 -14.59 11.49
C ARG A 64 -15.73 -14.60 12.94
N GLY A 65 -16.99 -14.94 13.20
CA GLY A 65 -17.54 -15.10 14.55
C GLY A 65 -18.89 -14.43 14.72
N ARG A 66 -19.52 -14.68 15.87
CA ARG A 66 -20.84 -14.13 16.22
C ARG A 66 -20.87 -12.60 16.26
N ASP A 67 -19.77 -12.00 16.68
CA ASP A 67 -19.62 -10.56 16.89
C ASP A 67 -18.77 -9.90 15.80
N ALA A 68 -18.71 -10.52 14.61
CA ALA A 68 -17.89 -10.04 13.50
C ALA A 68 -18.48 -8.82 12.77
N LEU A 69 -19.79 -8.59 12.92
CA LEU A 69 -20.51 -7.44 12.34
C LEU A 69 -20.75 -6.36 13.39
#